data_AF-A0A937XEN3-F1
#
_entry.id   AF-A0A937XEN3-F1
#
_cell.length_a   1.000
_cell.length_b   1.000
_cell.length_c   1.000
_cell.angle_alpha   90.00
_cell.angle_beta   90.00
_cell.angle_gamma   90.00
#
_symmetry.space_group_name_H-M   'P 1'
#
loop_
_entity.id
_entity.type
_entity.pdbx_description
1 polymer ?
#
loop_
_entity_poly.entity_id
_entity_poly.type
_entity_poly.pdbx_seq_one_letter_code
_entity_poly.pdbx_strand_id
1 'polypeptide(L)'
;MGTRRSERQSGVDGKLPASGSSNGRVNIGRPKGQEERQPWELGLFWLLVAAIALATMLVLSGSVRFFAGDVNGSCLFMLSSFLQSLAAVLGIAFTLTLIALQLAAQSYTHRVIWLHTRSVVFVFTFAMLLLAMVFIAVLLASYRSIQSTDRHPWVDLAVVWFVSALVLLIPFAVRTLRLLAPDSIAAALLAGLSVKQLESSDTAAVHVRIGPVFDMARKAIVSRDERTLELLMAQVRRRVAALLADVALGEEGLDQLQRAVSPEFRDLGWLASDRGDIGAVKQVVDCLRELVCRAGARPDRRVFAEELNAAIGDIWKEASARFSDTAHAARLAELETSMSSCRVEISSVLDS
;
A
#
# COMPACT_ATOMS: atom_id res chain seq x y z
N MET A 1 -28.66 -59.96 36.73
CA MET A 1 -29.28 -58.78 37.38
C MET A 1 -28.85 -57.56 36.57
N GLY A 2 -29.65 -57.09 35.60
CA GLY A 2 -30.77 -56.16 35.81
C GLY A 2 -30.23 -54.73 35.60
N THR A 3 -30.72 -53.85 34.74
CA THR A 3 -32.00 -53.73 34.03
C THR A 3 -31.85 -52.68 32.93
N ARG A 4 -32.54 -52.89 31.80
CA ARG A 4 -32.83 -51.91 30.74
C ARG A 4 -33.63 -50.70 31.26
N ARG A 5 -33.42 -49.52 30.67
CA ARG A 5 -34.36 -48.38 30.62
C ARG A 5 -34.03 -47.58 29.35
N SER A 6 -34.74 -47.76 28.23
CA SER A 6 -36.05 -47.19 27.85
C SER A 6 -36.04 -45.66 27.70
N GLU A 7 -36.00 -45.26 26.43
CA GLU A 7 -36.84 -44.25 25.76
C GLU A 7 -37.47 -43.13 26.58
N ARG A 8 -37.18 -41.90 26.15
CA ARG A 8 -38.22 -40.87 25.97
C ARG A 8 -37.82 -39.89 24.87
N GLN A 9 -38.43 -40.08 23.71
CA GLN A 9 -38.69 -39.03 22.73
C GLN A 9 -39.68 -38.02 23.35
N SER A 10 -39.39 -36.74 23.21
CA SER A 10 -40.35 -35.65 23.37
C SER A 10 -40.06 -34.63 22.29
N GLY A 11 -40.88 -34.67 21.24
CA GLY A 11 -40.90 -33.65 20.20
C GLY A 11 -41.27 -32.29 20.78
N VAL A 12 -40.57 -31.27 20.29
CA VAL A 12 -40.98 -29.87 20.42
C VAL A 12 -40.90 -29.29 19.00
N ASP A 13 -42.05 -29.31 18.32
CA ASP A 13 -42.28 -28.59 17.08
C ASP A 13 -42.30 -27.09 17.35
N GLY A 14 -41.12 -26.48 17.30
CA GLY A 14 -40.93 -25.03 17.31
C GLY A 14 -41.13 -24.46 15.91
N LYS A 15 -42.37 -24.06 15.61
CA LYS A 15 -42.77 -23.33 14.41
C LYS A 15 -42.05 -21.96 14.38
N LEU A 16 -40.98 -21.85 13.61
CA LEU A 16 -40.25 -20.60 13.37
C LEU A 16 -41.09 -19.64 12.51
N PRO A 17 -41.23 -18.36 12.89
CA PRO A 17 -41.85 -17.36 12.03
C PRO A 17 -40.91 -17.02 10.87
N ALA A 18 -41.47 -17.07 9.66
CA ALA A 18 -40.83 -16.63 8.43
C ALA A 18 -40.52 -15.13 8.52
N SER A 19 -39.26 -14.82 8.84
CA SER A 19 -38.69 -13.48 8.69
C SER A 19 -38.52 -13.20 7.19
N GLY A 20 -39.34 -12.29 6.69
CA GLY A 20 -39.26 -11.78 5.32
C GLY A 20 -37.95 -11.04 5.11
N SER A 21 -36.98 -11.74 4.51
CA SER A 21 -35.76 -11.16 3.97
C SER A 21 -36.11 -10.34 2.73
N SER A 22 -36.50 -9.08 2.94
CA SER A 22 -36.45 -8.09 1.86
C SER A 22 -34.98 -7.83 1.56
N ASN A 23 -34.48 -8.48 0.52
CA ASN A 23 -33.20 -8.23 -0.13
C ASN A 23 -33.19 -6.81 -0.72
N GLY A 24 -33.15 -5.81 0.16
CA GLY A 24 -32.69 -4.48 -0.17
C GLY A 24 -31.20 -4.59 -0.43
N ARG A 25 -30.82 -4.88 -1.68
CA ARG A 25 -29.47 -4.61 -2.19
C ARG A 25 -29.26 -3.10 -2.06
N VAL A 26 -28.83 -2.68 -0.88
CA VAL A 26 -28.21 -1.39 -0.66
C VAL A 26 -27.04 -1.38 -1.62
N ASN A 27 -27.18 -0.60 -2.69
CA ASN A 27 -26.12 -0.35 -3.64
C ASN A 27 -25.08 0.43 -2.86
N ILE A 28 -24.14 -0.29 -2.22
CA ILE A 28 -23.09 0.27 -1.39
C ILE A 28 -22.25 1.13 -2.32
N GLY A 29 -22.55 2.43 -2.32
CA GLY A 29 -21.75 3.45 -2.95
C GLY A 29 -20.32 3.24 -2.49
N ARG A 30 -19.47 2.81 -3.41
CA ARG A 30 -18.02 2.68 -3.17
C ARG A 30 -17.56 4.02 -2.62
N PRO A 31 -16.88 4.05 -1.46
CA PRO A 31 -16.33 5.29 -0.94
C PRO A 31 -15.41 5.85 -2.01
N LYS A 32 -15.77 7.02 -2.55
CA LYS A 32 -14.92 7.86 -3.40
C LYS A 32 -13.82 8.49 -2.55
N GLY A 33 -13.11 7.69 -1.77
CA GLY A 33 -11.74 7.95 -1.36
C GLY A 33 -10.85 7.50 -2.51
N GLN A 34 -11.10 8.03 -3.71
CA GLN A 34 -10.10 8.01 -4.76
C GLN A 34 -8.93 8.78 -4.16
N GLU A 35 -7.86 8.07 -3.81
CA GLU A 35 -6.52 8.60 -4.05
C GLU A 35 -6.63 9.42 -5.33
N GLU A 36 -6.35 10.72 -5.24
CA GLU A 36 -5.99 11.51 -6.40
C GLU A 36 -4.79 10.79 -7.04
N ARG A 37 -5.08 9.75 -7.82
CA ARG A 37 -4.20 9.25 -8.85
C ARG A 37 -3.94 10.48 -9.66
N GLN A 38 -2.75 11.02 -9.48
CA GLN A 38 -2.30 12.24 -10.11
C GLN A 38 -2.79 12.21 -11.56
N PRO A 39 -3.81 13.01 -11.91
CA PRO A 39 -4.56 12.84 -13.16
C PRO A 39 -3.65 12.96 -14.38
N TRP A 40 -2.52 13.65 -14.19
CA TRP A 40 -1.46 13.78 -15.17
C TRP A 40 -0.76 12.46 -15.50
N GLU A 41 -0.64 11.48 -14.60
CA GLU A 41 0.00 10.19 -14.92
C GLU A 41 -0.83 9.37 -15.90
N LEU A 42 -2.15 9.32 -15.67
CA LEU A 42 -3.07 8.63 -16.56
C LEU A 42 -3.18 9.36 -17.90
N GLY A 43 -3.21 10.69 -17.87
CA GLY A 43 -3.18 11.51 -19.08
C GLY A 43 -1.89 11.31 -19.89
N LEU A 44 -0.74 11.31 -19.23
CA LEU A 44 0.56 11.06 -19.85
C LEU A 44 0.63 9.65 -20.46
N PHE A 45 0.11 8.64 -19.75
CA PHE A 45 0.04 7.28 -20.26
C PHE A 45 -0.79 7.19 -21.55
N TRP A 46 -2.00 7.77 -21.57
CA TRP A 46 -2.85 7.74 -22.77
C TRP A 46 -2.27 8.56 -23.92
N LEU A 47 -1.63 9.69 -23.63
CA LEU A 47 -0.91 10.48 -24.62
C LEU A 47 0.22 9.66 -25.25
N LEU A 48 0.95 8.89 -24.44
CA LEU A 48 2.02 8.01 -24.90
C LEU A 48 1.46 6.87 -25.76
N VAL A 49 0.35 6.25 -25.37
CA VAL A 49 -0.36 5.25 -26.17
C VAL A 49 -0.83 5.83 -27.51
N ALA A 50 -1.40 7.03 -27.51
CA ALA A 50 -1.82 7.71 -28.73
C ALA A 50 -0.63 8.04 -29.65
N ALA A 51 0.51 8.46 -29.08
CA ALA A 51 1.73 8.69 -29.84
C ALA A 51 2.28 7.41 -30.47
N ILE A 52 2.25 6.28 -29.76
CA ILE A 52 2.65 4.97 -30.29
C ILE A 52 1.72 4.53 -31.43
N ALA A 53 0.40 4.70 -31.26
CA ALA A 53 -0.58 4.39 -32.29
C ALA A 53 -0.36 5.25 -33.55
N LEU A 54 -0.12 6.55 -33.37
CA LEU A 54 0.18 7.47 -34.47
C LEU A 54 1.49 7.09 -35.18
N ALA A 55 2.57 6.82 -34.44
CA ALA A 55 3.84 6.39 -35.02
C ALA A 55 3.69 5.09 -35.82
N THR A 56 2.93 4.13 -35.28
CA THR A 56 2.59 2.87 -35.96
C THR A 56 1.82 3.13 -37.25
N MET A 57 0.81 4.00 -37.23
CA MET A 57 0.04 4.38 -38.42
C MET A 57 0.90 5.09 -39.47
N LEU A 58 1.80 5.99 -39.05
CA LEU A 58 2.72 6.70 -39.95
C LEU A 58 3.68 5.73 -40.66
N VAL A 59 4.23 4.75 -39.94
CA VAL A 59 5.07 3.71 -40.54
C VAL A 59 4.26 2.83 -41.50
N LEU A 60 3.06 2.40 -41.10
CA LEU A 60 2.19 1.57 -41.96
C LEU A 60 1.74 2.31 -43.23
N SER A 61 1.56 3.63 -43.16
CA SER A 61 1.26 4.46 -44.33
C SER A 61 2.44 4.63 -45.28
N GLY A 62 3.66 4.24 -44.87
CA GLY A 62 4.89 4.46 -45.62
C GLY A 62 5.39 5.92 -45.61
N SER A 63 4.75 6.80 -44.84
CA SER A 63 5.09 8.23 -44.78
C SER A 63 6.42 8.48 -44.05
N VAL A 64 6.80 7.60 -43.13
CA VAL A 64 8.03 7.71 -42.33
C VAL A 64 8.84 6.44 -42.46
N ARG A 65 10.14 6.60 -42.70
CA ARG A 65 11.14 5.51 -42.71
C ARG A 65 12.18 5.83 -41.65
N PHE A 66 12.33 4.95 -40.67
CA PHE A 66 13.25 5.12 -39.55
C PHE A 66 14.58 4.38 -39.81
N PHE A 67 14.54 3.32 -40.60
CA PHE A 67 15.70 2.52 -40.95
C PHE A 67 16.19 2.87 -42.36
N ALA A 68 17.36 3.51 -42.43
CA ALA A 68 18.06 3.83 -43.69
C ALA A 68 19.27 2.91 -43.96
N GLY A 69 19.42 1.82 -43.17
CA GLY A 69 20.57 0.92 -43.24
C GLY A 69 20.49 -0.12 -44.36
N ASP A 70 21.63 -0.73 -44.68
CA ASP A 70 21.71 -1.83 -45.64
C ASP A 70 20.93 -3.05 -45.12
N VAL A 71 20.06 -3.57 -45.99
CA VAL A 71 19.14 -4.68 -45.73
C VAL A 71 19.89 -6.02 -45.73
N ASN A 72 21.14 -6.09 -46.18
CA ASN A 72 21.79 -7.39 -46.41
C ASN A 72 22.48 -8.01 -45.18
N GLY A 73 22.71 -7.26 -44.09
CA GLY A 73 23.32 -7.83 -42.88
C GLY A 73 23.12 -7.05 -41.58
N SER A 74 23.17 -5.72 -41.63
CA SER A 74 23.02 -4.87 -40.44
C SER A 74 21.64 -4.99 -39.80
N CYS A 75 20.60 -5.21 -40.60
CA CYS A 75 19.23 -5.39 -40.13
C CYS A 75 19.09 -6.64 -39.25
N LEU A 76 19.56 -7.81 -39.69
CA LEU A 76 19.47 -9.05 -38.91
C LEU A 76 20.17 -8.93 -37.55
N PHE A 77 21.37 -8.34 -37.53
CA PHE A 77 22.11 -8.10 -36.30
C PHE A 77 21.36 -7.14 -35.36
N MET A 78 20.75 -6.09 -35.90
CA MET A 78 19.94 -5.15 -35.13
C MET A 78 18.70 -5.83 -34.52
N LEU A 79 17.92 -6.60 -35.31
CA LEU A 79 16.75 -7.31 -34.79
C LEU A 79 17.11 -8.34 -33.71
N SER A 80 18.22 -9.06 -33.90
CA SER A 80 18.73 -9.98 -32.88
C SER A 80 19.10 -9.25 -31.59
N SER A 81 19.79 -8.11 -31.71
CA SER A 81 20.15 -7.26 -30.57
C SER A 81 18.91 -6.69 -29.86
N PHE A 82 17.87 -6.29 -30.61
CA PHE A 82 16.59 -5.86 -30.02
C PHE A 82 15.91 -6.97 -29.24
N LEU A 83 15.84 -8.18 -29.80
CA LEU A 83 15.23 -9.32 -29.14
C LEU A 83 15.96 -9.65 -27.83
N GLN A 84 17.30 -9.67 -27.86
CA GLN A 84 18.12 -9.90 -26.68
C GLN A 84 17.92 -8.81 -25.62
N SER A 85 17.88 -7.54 -26.03
CA SER A 85 17.65 -6.41 -25.13
C SER A 85 16.26 -6.47 -24.49
N LEU A 86 15.20 -6.75 -25.26
CA LEU A 86 13.84 -6.93 -24.73
C LEU A 86 13.76 -8.10 -23.76
N ALA A 87 14.42 -9.23 -24.06
CA ALA A 87 14.47 -10.37 -23.15
C ALA A 87 15.17 -10.03 -21.82
N ALA A 88 16.28 -9.29 -21.87
CA ALA A 88 16.98 -8.83 -20.66
C ALA A 88 16.11 -7.88 -19.84
N VAL A 89 15.48 -6.89 -20.49
CA VAL A 89 14.56 -5.94 -19.86
C VAL A 89 13.36 -6.64 -19.24
N LEU A 90 12.77 -7.62 -19.93
CA LEU A 90 11.68 -8.44 -19.42
C LEU A 90 12.11 -9.21 -18.17
N GLY A 91 13.32 -9.77 -18.16
CA GLY A 91 13.90 -10.43 -16.99
C GLY A 91 14.04 -9.47 -15.79
N ILE A 92 14.52 -8.25 -16.01
CA ILE A 92 14.61 -7.21 -14.96
C ILE A 92 13.21 -6.82 -14.46
N ALA A 93 12.27 -6.55 -15.36
CA ALA A 93 10.90 -6.20 -14.99
C ALA A 93 10.22 -7.31 -14.18
N PHE A 94 10.43 -8.57 -14.57
CA PHE A 94 9.90 -9.74 -13.88
C PHE A 94 10.54 -9.91 -12.50
N THR A 95 11.86 -9.84 -12.38
CA THR A 95 12.57 -9.95 -11.10
C THR A 95 12.18 -8.83 -10.15
N LEU A 96 12.07 -7.58 -10.63
CA LEU A 96 11.62 -6.44 -9.82
C LEU A 96 10.16 -6.62 -9.37
N THR A 97 9.29 -7.15 -10.21
CA THR A 97 7.91 -7.50 -9.84
C THR A 97 7.87 -8.62 -8.79
N LEU A 98 8.75 -9.62 -8.90
CA LEU A 98 8.85 -10.69 -7.90
C LEU A 98 9.38 -10.17 -6.56
N ILE A 99 10.39 -9.30 -6.55
CA ILE A 99 10.88 -8.65 -5.33
C ILE A 99 9.76 -7.82 -4.70
N ALA A 100 9.04 -7.03 -5.50
CA ALA A 100 7.87 -6.30 -5.06
C ALA A 100 6.83 -7.23 -4.44
N LEU A 101 6.57 -8.38 -5.09
CA LEU A 101 5.64 -9.40 -4.62
C LEU A 101 6.12 -10.09 -3.34
N GLN A 102 7.42 -10.31 -3.18
CA GLN A 102 8.01 -10.92 -1.98
C GLN A 102 7.96 -9.96 -0.79
N LEU A 103 8.36 -8.70 -1.00
CA LEU A 103 8.19 -7.64 0.00
C LEU A 103 6.71 -7.51 0.36
N ALA A 104 5.85 -7.57 -0.65
CA ALA A 104 4.43 -7.57 -0.45
C ALA A 104 3.94 -8.80 0.34
N ALA A 105 4.38 -10.01 0.03
CA ALA A 105 3.96 -11.22 0.73
C ALA A 105 4.45 -11.25 2.19
N GLN A 106 5.61 -10.65 2.47
CA GLN A 106 6.12 -10.50 3.84
C GLN A 106 5.37 -9.44 4.64
N SER A 107 4.87 -8.40 3.99
CA SER A 107 4.21 -7.25 4.64
C SER A 107 2.69 -7.27 4.54
N TYR A 108 2.08 -8.11 3.68
CA TYR A 108 0.66 -8.06 3.36
C TYR A 108 -0.04 -9.41 3.34
N THR A 109 -1.28 -9.38 3.83
CA THR A 109 -2.33 -10.34 3.51
C THR A 109 -2.60 -10.34 1.98
N HIS A 110 -2.98 -11.49 1.41
CA HIS A 110 -3.27 -11.81 -0.02
C HIS A 110 -4.01 -10.73 -0.86
N ARG A 111 -4.60 -9.71 -0.23
CA ARG A 111 -5.40 -8.64 -0.83
C ARG A 111 -4.59 -7.58 -1.59
N VAL A 112 -3.35 -7.31 -1.21
CA VAL A 112 -2.52 -6.27 -1.88
C VAL A 112 -1.95 -6.78 -3.21
N ILE A 113 -1.72 -8.09 -3.33
CA ILE A 113 -1.31 -8.73 -4.59
C ILE A 113 -2.33 -8.45 -5.70
N TRP A 114 -3.63 -8.51 -5.37
CA TRP A 114 -4.72 -8.24 -6.30
C TRP A 114 -4.75 -6.79 -6.80
N LEU A 115 -4.29 -5.83 -5.99
CA LEU A 115 -4.20 -4.43 -6.38
C LEU A 115 -3.12 -4.22 -7.45
N HIS A 116 -2.02 -4.96 -7.37
CA HIS A 116 -0.92 -4.86 -8.32
C HIS A 116 -1.28 -5.49 -9.69
N THR A 117 -1.88 -6.67 -9.68
CA THR A 117 -2.19 -7.42 -10.93
C THR A 117 -3.28 -6.76 -11.79
N ARG A 118 -4.13 -5.91 -11.20
CA ARG A 118 -5.25 -5.28 -11.93
C ARG A 118 -4.91 -3.90 -12.50
N SER A 119 -3.68 -3.42 -12.36
CA SER A 119 -3.29 -2.13 -12.96
C SER A 119 -3.30 -2.23 -14.49
N VAL A 120 -4.13 -1.44 -15.16
CA VAL A 120 -4.21 -1.39 -16.64
C VAL A 120 -2.84 -1.07 -17.24
N VAL A 121 -2.07 -0.18 -16.61
CA VAL A 121 -0.71 0.18 -17.03
C VAL A 121 0.22 -1.03 -17.00
N PHE A 122 0.14 -1.85 -15.95
CA PHE A 122 0.96 -3.07 -15.83
C PHE A 122 0.62 -4.05 -16.96
N VAL A 123 -0.66 -4.38 -17.12
CA VAL A 123 -1.13 -5.34 -18.13
C VAL A 123 -0.79 -4.86 -19.54
N PHE A 124 -1.00 -3.57 -19.82
CA PHE A 124 -0.73 -3.00 -21.13
C PHE A 124 0.77 -2.95 -21.46
N THR A 125 1.61 -2.45 -20.54
CA THR A 125 3.07 -2.41 -20.76
C THR A 125 3.62 -3.83 -20.97
N PHE A 126 3.19 -4.79 -20.16
CA PHE A 126 3.63 -6.19 -20.28
C PHE A 126 3.15 -6.83 -21.60
N ALA A 127 1.89 -6.58 -22.00
CA ALA A 127 1.35 -7.06 -23.26
C ALA A 127 2.09 -6.46 -24.46
N MET A 128 2.38 -5.15 -24.44
CA MET A 128 3.15 -4.47 -25.50
C MET A 128 4.59 -5.01 -25.59
N LEU A 129 5.23 -5.27 -24.45
CA LEU A 129 6.58 -5.84 -24.40
C LEU A 129 6.61 -7.25 -25.01
N LEU A 130 5.65 -8.11 -24.64
CA LEU A 130 5.53 -9.44 -25.22
C LEU A 130 5.18 -9.41 -26.71
N LEU A 131 4.27 -8.52 -27.11
CA LEU A 131 3.85 -8.38 -28.51
C LEU A 131 5.01 -7.89 -29.39
N ALA A 132 5.81 -6.92 -28.91
CA ALA A 132 7.02 -6.46 -29.58
C ALA A 132 8.05 -7.60 -29.71
N MET A 133 8.27 -8.36 -28.64
CA MET A 133 9.19 -9.50 -28.64
C MET A 133 8.78 -10.58 -29.65
N VAL A 134 7.50 -10.99 -29.64
CA VAL A 134 6.96 -11.98 -30.58
C VAL A 134 7.04 -11.46 -32.02
N PHE A 135 6.67 -10.20 -32.26
CA PHE A 135 6.72 -9.61 -33.59
C PHE A 135 8.15 -9.59 -34.15
N ILE A 136 9.13 -9.14 -33.36
CA ILE A 136 10.55 -9.13 -33.76
C ILE A 136 11.06 -10.55 -34.01
N ALA A 137 10.68 -11.53 -33.17
CA ALA A 137 11.06 -12.92 -33.36
C ALA A 137 10.48 -13.54 -34.65
N VAL A 138 9.19 -13.28 -34.94
CA VAL A 138 8.54 -13.71 -36.18
C VAL A 138 9.17 -13.04 -37.40
N LEU A 139 9.48 -11.75 -37.31
CA LEU A 139 10.15 -11.00 -38.36
C LEU A 139 11.56 -11.55 -38.62
N LEU A 140 12.30 -11.89 -37.57
CA LEU A 140 13.62 -12.52 -37.67
C LEU A 140 13.53 -13.92 -38.30
N ALA A 141 12.53 -14.73 -37.92
CA ALA A 141 12.31 -16.05 -38.50
C ALA A 141 11.91 -15.99 -39.99
N SER A 142 11.14 -14.95 -40.37
CA SER A 142 10.62 -14.76 -41.74
C SER A 142 11.56 -13.94 -42.63
N TYR A 143 12.74 -13.55 -42.12
CA TYR A 143 13.63 -12.58 -42.75
C TYR A 143 13.99 -12.92 -44.20
N ARG A 144 14.29 -14.20 -44.49
CA ARG A 144 14.65 -14.65 -45.85
C ARG A 144 13.52 -14.47 -46.87
N SER A 145 12.28 -14.69 -46.46
CA SER A 145 11.11 -14.50 -47.33
C SER A 145 10.93 -13.01 -47.64
N ILE A 146 11.12 -12.20 -46.61
CA ILE A 146 10.93 -10.76 -46.63
C ILE A 146 11.97 -10.11 -47.56
N GLN A 147 13.27 -10.41 -47.43
CA GLN A 147 14.37 -9.82 -48.24
C GLN A 147 14.12 -9.72 -49.76
N SER A 148 13.27 -10.58 -50.33
CA SER A 148 12.91 -10.56 -51.75
C SER A 148 12.06 -9.36 -52.21
N THR A 149 11.44 -8.60 -51.30
CA THR A 149 10.50 -7.51 -51.63
C THR A 149 11.09 -6.16 -51.23
N ASP A 150 11.72 -5.40 -52.14
CA ASP A 150 12.52 -4.15 -51.94
C ASP A 150 11.96 -3.00 -51.03
N ARG A 151 10.81 -3.16 -50.38
CA ARG A 151 10.28 -2.24 -49.35
C ARG A 151 9.80 -3.00 -48.11
N HIS A 152 10.39 -2.72 -46.95
CA HIS A 152 10.03 -3.36 -45.68
C HIS A 152 9.58 -2.37 -44.60
N PRO A 153 8.33 -1.87 -44.67
CA PRO A 153 7.73 -1.16 -43.54
C PRO A 153 7.72 -2.00 -42.25
N TRP A 154 7.84 -3.33 -42.35
CA TRP A 154 7.93 -4.24 -41.21
C TRP A 154 9.17 -4.03 -40.33
N VAL A 155 10.32 -3.66 -40.93
CA VAL A 155 11.55 -3.38 -40.16
C VAL A 155 11.40 -2.05 -39.42
N ASP A 156 10.88 -1.03 -40.09
CA ASP A 156 10.55 0.26 -39.46
C ASP A 156 9.54 0.06 -38.31
N LEU A 157 8.55 -0.82 -38.51
CA LEU A 157 7.56 -1.16 -37.49
C LEU A 157 8.20 -1.85 -36.28
N ALA A 158 9.17 -2.74 -36.51
CA ALA A 158 9.92 -3.39 -35.43
C ALA A 158 10.71 -2.39 -34.59
N VAL A 159 11.34 -1.41 -35.24
CA VAL A 159 12.05 -0.31 -34.55
C VAL A 159 11.06 0.49 -33.70
N VAL A 160 9.92 0.89 -34.26
CA VAL A 160 8.89 1.64 -33.52
C VAL A 160 8.38 0.85 -32.33
N TRP A 161 8.06 -0.44 -32.50
CA TRP A 161 7.56 -1.28 -31.41
C TRP A 161 8.60 -1.53 -30.32
N PHE A 162 9.87 -1.72 -30.70
CA PHE A 162 10.98 -1.83 -29.76
C PHE A 162 11.13 -0.56 -28.91
N VAL A 163 11.23 0.61 -29.55
CA VAL A 163 11.36 1.89 -28.86
C VAL A 163 10.13 2.16 -27.98
N SER A 164 8.94 1.88 -28.49
CA SER A 164 7.69 2.04 -27.75
C SER A 164 7.65 1.18 -26.49
N ALA A 165 8.10 -0.07 -26.56
CA ALA A 165 8.18 -0.96 -25.41
C ALA A 165 9.17 -0.45 -24.35
N LEU A 166 10.34 0.04 -24.77
CA LEU A 166 11.32 0.65 -23.85
C LEU A 166 10.79 1.93 -23.19
N VAL A 167 10.13 2.78 -23.96
CA VAL A 167 9.55 4.03 -23.43
C VAL A 167 8.43 3.75 -22.44
N LEU A 168 7.57 2.75 -22.70
CA LEU A 168 6.52 2.30 -21.77
C LEU A 168 7.06 1.65 -20.49
N LEU A 169 8.31 1.18 -20.51
CA LEU A 169 8.97 0.62 -19.33
C LEU A 169 9.26 1.69 -18.27
N ILE A 170 9.58 2.92 -18.67
CA ILE A 170 9.90 4.00 -17.72
C ILE A 170 8.74 4.28 -16.75
N PRO A 171 7.51 4.60 -17.21
CA PRO A 171 6.39 4.84 -16.30
C PRO A 171 6.02 3.58 -15.50
N PHE A 172 6.21 2.39 -16.08
CA PHE A 172 6.06 1.14 -15.36
C PHE A 172 7.05 1.02 -14.20
N ALA A 173 8.35 1.23 -14.45
CA ALA A 173 9.39 1.10 -13.43
C ALA A 173 9.21 2.14 -12.32
N VAL A 174 8.94 3.40 -12.68
CA VAL A 174 8.65 4.45 -11.70
C VAL A 174 7.44 4.09 -10.85
N ARG A 175 6.36 3.57 -11.47
CA ARG A 175 5.16 3.15 -10.74
C ARG A 175 5.45 1.99 -9.79
N THR A 176 6.20 1.00 -10.24
CA THR A 176 6.55 -0.15 -9.39
C THR A 176 7.45 0.31 -8.23
N LEU A 177 8.46 1.14 -8.47
CA LEU A 177 9.30 1.71 -7.41
C LEU A 177 8.49 2.55 -6.40
N ARG A 178 7.52 3.35 -6.87
CA ARG A 178 6.61 4.10 -5.98
C ARG A 178 5.78 3.18 -5.10
N LEU A 179 5.32 2.04 -5.63
CA LEU A 179 4.57 1.04 -4.87
C LEU A 179 5.43 0.28 -3.85
N LEU A 180 6.75 0.27 -4.02
CA LEU A 180 7.67 -0.26 -3.00
C LEU A 180 7.88 0.72 -1.84
N ALA A 181 7.51 2.01 -1.98
CA ALA A 181 7.72 3.00 -0.93
C ALA A 181 6.80 2.69 0.26
N PRO A 182 7.33 2.51 1.49
CA PRO A 182 6.57 2.10 2.68
C PRO A 182 5.41 3.04 3.02
N ASP A 183 5.53 4.30 2.61
CA ASP A 183 4.49 5.31 2.75
C ASP A 183 3.21 4.95 1.97
N SER A 184 3.35 4.56 0.70
CA SER A 184 2.21 4.16 -0.16
C SER A 184 1.55 2.88 0.34
N ILE A 185 2.37 1.98 0.88
CA ILE A 185 1.99 0.70 1.45
C ILE A 185 1.11 0.91 2.69
N ALA A 186 1.59 1.70 3.66
CA ALA A 186 0.85 2.03 4.86
C ALA A 186 -0.44 2.79 4.54
N ALA A 187 -0.36 3.76 3.63
CA ALA A 187 -1.54 4.51 3.17
C ALA A 187 -2.61 3.57 2.57
N ALA A 188 -2.21 2.62 1.71
CA ALA A 188 -3.13 1.68 1.09
C ALA A 188 -3.78 0.72 2.10
N LEU A 189 -3.01 0.23 3.09
CA LEU A 189 -3.55 -0.61 4.17
C LEU A 189 -4.57 0.14 5.02
N LEU A 190 -4.22 1.37 5.41
CA LEU A 190 -5.03 2.24 6.26
C LEU A 190 -6.24 2.83 5.53
N ALA A 191 -6.16 3.07 4.22
CA ALA A 191 -7.29 3.51 3.40
C ALA A 191 -8.46 2.52 3.46
N GLY A 192 -8.14 1.23 3.66
CA GLY A 192 -9.12 0.19 3.85
C GLY A 192 -9.94 0.32 5.13
N LEU A 193 -9.43 0.96 6.17
CA LEU A 193 -10.10 1.12 7.47
C LEU A 193 -11.15 2.24 7.37
N SER A 194 -12.41 1.91 7.11
CA SER A 194 -13.51 2.90 7.00
C SER A 194 -14.41 2.89 8.24
N VAL A 195 -15.10 4.00 8.50
CA VAL A 195 -16.11 4.11 9.59
C VAL A 195 -17.06 2.93 9.62
N LYS A 196 -17.61 2.51 8.48
CA LYS A 196 -18.52 1.35 8.39
C LYS A 196 -17.94 0.03 8.93
N GLN A 197 -16.62 -0.13 8.87
CA GLN A 197 -15.98 -1.33 9.40
C GLN A 197 -15.77 -1.22 10.91
N LEU A 198 -15.47 -0.01 11.40
CA LEU A 198 -15.40 0.27 12.82
C LEU A 198 -16.79 0.16 13.48
N GLU A 199 -17.87 0.40 12.76
CA GLU A 199 -19.23 0.20 13.29
C GLU A 199 -19.70 -1.26 13.20
N SER A 200 -19.07 -2.10 12.38
CA SER A 200 -19.51 -3.49 12.18
C SER A 200 -19.26 -4.43 13.37
N SER A 201 -18.79 -3.92 14.52
CA SER A 201 -18.45 -4.69 15.73
C SER A 201 -17.40 -5.79 15.53
N ASP A 202 -16.73 -5.82 14.37
CA ASP A 202 -15.69 -6.79 14.04
C ASP A 202 -14.31 -6.22 14.38
N THR A 203 -13.98 -6.27 15.67
CA THR A 203 -12.68 -5.81 16.20
C THR A 203 -11.51 -6.55 15.53
N ALA A 204 -11.69 -7.83 15.18
CA ALA A 204 -10.68 -8.62 14.50
C ALA A 204 -10.38 -8.06 13.10
N ALA A 205 -11.40 -7.63 12.35
CA ALA A 205 -11.20 -7.02 11.04
C ALA A 205 -10.46 -5.68 11.11
N VAL A 206 -10.65 -4.88 12.17
CA VAL A 206 -9.90 -3.64 12.39
C VAL A 206 -8.43 -3.95 12.69
N HIS A 207 -8.17 -4.87 13.61
CA HIS A 207 -6.82 -5.28 13.99
C HIS A 207 -6.06 -5.91 12.81
N VAL A 208 -6.70 -6.74 11.99
CA VAL A 208 -6.10 -7.33 10.77
C VAL A 208 -5.62 -6.27 9.77
N ARG A 209 -6.22 -5.07 9.78
CA ARG A 209 -5.84 -3.99 8.85
C ARG A 209 -4.78 -3.05 9.42
N ILE A 210 -4.85 -2.79 10.71
CA ILE A 210 -3.91 -1.89 11.41
C ILE A 210 -2.61 -2.64 11.75
N GLY A 211 -2.71 -3.88 12.20
CA GLY A 211 -1.60 -4.72 12.66
C GLY A 211 -0.39 -4.76 11.72
N PRO A 212 -0.54 -4.97 10.40
CA PRO A 212 0.60 -4.99 9.49
C PRO A 212 1.39 -3.68 9.46
N VAL A 213 0.75 -2.52 9.67
CA VAL A 213 1.43 -1.22 9.74
C VAL A 213 2.26 -1.11 11.02
N PHE A 214 1.73 -1.59 12.13
CA PHE A 214 2.46 -1.66 13.40
C PHE A 214 3.58 -2.71 13.38
N ASP A 215 3.42 -3.83 12.68
CA ASP A 215 4.50 -4.80 12.45
C ASP A 215 5.64 -4.20 11.64
N MET A 216 5.32 -3.41 10.61
CA MET A 216 6.33 -2.64 9.86
C MET A 216 7.03 -1.62 10.77
N ALA A 217 6.30 -0.94 11.66
CA ALA A 217 6.88 -0.01 12.62
C ALA A 217 7.77 -0.73 13.66
N ARG A 218 7.35 -1.89 14.18
CA ARG A 218 8.17 -2.75 15.06
C ARG A 218 9.48 -3.12 14.36
N LYS A 219 9.41 -3.54 13.09
CA LYS A 219 10.60 -3.89 12.30
C LYS A 219 11.51 -2.67 12.10
N ALA A 220 10.95 -1.49 11.82
CA ALA A 220 11.71 -0.25 11.68
C ALA A 220 12.46 0.12 12.98
N ILE A 221 11.82 -0.04 14.14
CA ILE A 221 12.46 0.16 15.46
C ILE A 221 13.62 -0.82 15.66
N VAL A 222 13.40 -2.11 15.37
CA VAL A 222 14.44 -3.14 15.52
C VAL A 222 15.63 -2.88 14.59
N SER A 223 15.38 -2.37 13.38
CA SER A 223 16.43 -1.99 12.42
C SER A 223 17.00 -0.59 12.63
N ARG A 224 16.49 0.20 13.60
CA ARG A 224 16.83 1.62 13.81
C ARG A 224 16.65 2.48 12.56
N ASP A 225 15.61 2.20 11.77
CA ASP A 225 15.22 3.01 10.61
C ASP A 225 14.21 4.08 11.03
N GLU A 226 14.73 5.17 11.60
CA GLU A 226 13.93 6.30 12.09
C GLU A 226 13.08 6.93 11.00
N ARG A 227 13.55 6.94 9.75
CA ARG A 227 12.84 7.58 8.63
C ARG A 227 11.63 6.77 8.22
N THR A 228 11.76 5.45 8.14
CA THR A 228 10.62 4.58 7.86
C THR A 228 9.60 4.64 9.00
N LEU A 229 10.04 4.63 10.27
CA LEU A 229 9.14 4.77 11.42
C LEU A 229 8.35 6.09 11.37
N GLU A 230 9.02 7.21 11.10
CA GLU A 230 8.40 8.53 10.97
C GLU A 230 7.29 8.54 9.91
N LEU A 231 7.57 7.97 8.73
CA LEU A 231 6.59 7.87 7.63
C LEU A 231 5.38 7.00 8.02
N LEU A 232 5.62 5.85 8.65
CA LEU A 232 4.55 4.95 9.11
C LEU A 232 3.66 5.63 10.17
N MET A 233 4.26 6.27 11.17
CA MET A 233 3.52 7.00 12.21
C MET A 233 2.74 8.18 11.63
N ALA A 234 3.31 8.92 10.67
CA ALA A 234 2.60 9.99 9.98
C ALA A 234 1.35 9.49 9.25
N GLN A 235 1.39 8.30 8.63
CA GLN A 235 0.23 7.70 7.96
C GLN A 235 -0.83 7.20 8.94
N VAL A 236 -0.43 6.51 10.01
CA VAL A 236 -1.35 6.09 11.08
C VAL A 236 -2.05 7.31 11.67
N ARG A 237 -1.29 8.33 12.04
CA ARG A 237 -1.80 9.60 12.56
C ARG A 237 -2.81 10.25 11.60
N ARG A 238 -2.43 10.41 10.33
CA ARG A 238 -3.31 11.01 9.32
C ARG A 238 -4.62 10.22 9.19
N ARG A 239 -4.56 8.89 9.18
CA ARG A 239 -5.76 8.06 9.03
C ARG A 239 -6.65 8.10 10.26
N VAL A 240 -6.09 7.87 11.45
CA VAL A 240 -6.84 7.90 12.71
C VAL A 240 -7.47 9.28 12.90
N ALA A 241 -6.74 10.35 12.61
CA ALA A 241 -7.30 11.69 12.72
C ALA A 241 -8.40 11.99 11.69
N ALA A 242 -8.34 11.41 10.48
CA ALA A 242 -9.42 11.52 9.50
C ALA A 242 -10.68 10.75 9.97
N LEU A 243 -10.50 9.58 10.59
CA LEU A 243 -11.60 8.80 11.18
C LEU A 243 -12.22 9.53 12.37
N LEU A 244 -11.39 10.12 13.21
CA LEU A 244 -11.87 11.02 14.25
C LEU A 244 -12.62 12.19 13.58
N ALA A 245 -12.08 12.91 12.60
CA ALA A 245 -12.80 14.07 12.04
C ALA A 245 -14.22 13.74 11.51
N ASP A 246 -14.45 12.50 11.06
CA ASP A 246 -15.74 12.00 10.56
C ASP A 246 -16.82 12.02 11.66
N VAL A 247 -17.98 12.60 11.32
CA VAL A 247 -19.16 12.73 12.20
C VAL A 247 -19.94 11.43 12.25
N ALA A 248 -19.78 10.57 11.24
CA ALA A 248 -20.45 9.28 11.19
C ALA A 248 -19.84 8.25 12.16
N LEU A 249 -18.72 8.54 12.81
CA LEU A 249 -18.10 7.60 13.75
C LEU A 249 -18.82 7.66 15.11
N GLY A 250 -19.72 6.71 15.36
CA GLY A 250 -20.39 6.55 16.66
C GLY A 250 -19.46 6.05 17.79
N GLU A 251 -20.00 5.99 19.01
CA GLU A 251 -19.27 5.57 20.22
C GLU A 251 -18.68 4.15 20.09
N GLU A 252 -19.42 3.19 19.53
CA GLU A 252 -18.92 1.83 19.30
C GLU A 252 -17.71 1.79 18.35
N GLY A 253 -17.72 2.64 17.32
CA GLY A 253 -16.60 2.75 16.38
C GLY A 253 -15.37 3.39 17.02
N LEU A 254 -15.58 4.36 17.93
CA LEU A 254 -14.55 4.97 18.75
C LEU A 254 -13.91 3.96 19.71
N ASP A 255 -14.71 3.19 20.43
CA ASP A 255 -14.25 2.14 21.34
C ASP A 255 -13.47 1.04 20.59
N GLN A 256 -13.93 0.64 19.41
CA GLN A 256 -13.18 -0.31 18.57
C GLN A 256 -11.86 0.28 18.05
N LEU A 257 -11.87 1.56 17.64
CA LEU A 257 -10.64 2.25 17.25
C LEU A 257 -9.65 2.28 18.41
N GLN A 258 -10.14 2.59 19.62
CA GLN A 258 -9.35 2.63 20.84
C GLN A 258 -8.70 1.28 21.14
N ARG A 259 -9.50 0.21 21.16
CA ARG A 259 -9.05 -1.15 21.46
C ARG A 259 -8.03 -1.66 20.44
N ALA A 260 -8.14 -1.22 19.19
CA ALA A 260 -7.20 -1.62 18.15
C ALA A 260 -5.89 -0.81 18.17
N VAL A 261 -5.97 0.50 18.46
CA VAL A 261 -4.83 1.43 18.29
C VAL A 261 -4.00 1.58 19.56
N SER A 262 -4.64 1.67 20.73
CA SER A 262 -3.95 1.98 21.99
C SER A 262 -2.95 0.90 22.42
N PRO A 263 -3.29 -0.40 22.39
CA PRO A 263 -2.34 -1.46 22.74
C PRO A 263 -1.13 -1.47 21.80
N GLU A 264 -1.35 -1.28 20.51
CA GLU A 264 -0.29 -1.29 19.50
C GLU A 264 0.73 -0.16 19.69
N PHE A 265 0.27 1.05 20.03
CA PHE A 265 1.17 2.15 20.37
C PHE A 265 1.94 1.90 21.68
N ARG A 266 1.29 1.33 22.70
CA ARG A 266 1.94 0.96 23.95
C ARG A 266 3.06 -0.05 23.70
N ASP A 267 2.78 -1.08 22.90
CA ASP A 267 3.75 -2.10 22.51
C ASP A 267 4.92 -1.52 21.69
N LEU A 268 4.65 -0.60 20.76
CA LEU A 268 5.72 0.10 20.03
C LEU A 268 6.60 0.95 20.96
N GLY A 269 5.99 1.71 21.86
CA GLY A 269 6.73 2.55 22.80
C GLY A 269 7.56 1.74 23.78
N TRP A 270 7.03 0.61 24.26
CA TRP A 270 7.79 -0.36 25.08
C TRP A 270 8.95 -0.97 24.29
N LEU A 271 8.72 -1.41 23.05
CA LEU A 271 9.78 -1.97 22.21
C LEU A 271 10.89 -0.94 21.93
N ALA A 272 10.52 0.31 21.61
CA ALA A 272 11.49 1.39 21.40
C ALA A 272 12.31 1.68 22.66
N SER A 273 11.65 1.67 23.82
CA SER A 273 12.31 1.86 25.13
C SER A 273 13.27 0.71 25.45
N ASP A 274 12.84 -0.54 25.24
CA ASP A 274 13.67 -1.74 25.46
C ASP A 274 14.91 -1.76 24.55
N ARG A 275 14.78 -1.25 23.31
CA ARG A 275 15.91 -1.12 22.37
C ARG A 275 16.81 0.08 22.62
N GLY A 276 16.46 0.92 23.59
CA GLY A 276 17.18 2.15 23.91
C GLY A 276 17.10 3.22 22.82
N ASP A 277 16.07 3.16 21.95
CA ASP A 277 15.90 4.08 20.82
C ASP A 277 15.02 5.27 21.22
N ILE A 278 15.67 6.31 21.74
CA ILE A 278 15.00 7.54 22.21
C ILE A 278 14.29 8.26 21.06
N GLY A 279 14.84 8.22 19.85
CA GLY A 279 14.24 8.82 18.67
C GLY A 279 12.90 8.15 18.34
N ALA A 280 12.87 6.82 18.34
CA ALA A 280 11.65 6.06 18.15
C ALA A 280 10.60 6.28 19.24
N VAL A 281 11.01 6.31 20.54
CA VAL A 281 10.09 6.63 21.65
C VAL A 281 9.46 8.00 21.44
N LYS A 282 10.28 9.02 21.11
CA LYS A 282 9.80 10.37 20.84
C LYS A 282 8.79 10.40 19.69
N GLN A 283 9.08 9.74 18.57
CA GLN A 283 8.17 9.68 17.42
C GLN A 283 6.82 9.03 17.76
N VAL A 284 6.83 7.94 18.52
CA VAL A 284 5.62 7.25 18.98
C VAL A 284 4.79 8.16 19.89
N VAL A 285 5.43 8.83 20.85
CA VAL A 285 4.75 9.72 21.79
C VAL A 285 4.22 10.99 21.10
N ASP A 286 4.98 11.58 20.19
CA ASP A 286 4.54 12.74 19.40
C ASP A 286 3.31 12.39 18.55
N CYS A 287 3.29 11.20 17.96
CA CYS A 287 2.13 10.69 17.23
C CYS A 287 0.90 10.55 18.14
N LEU A 288 1.06 9.94 19.32
CA LEU A 288 -0.02 9.82 20.31
C LEU A 288 -0.51 11.18 20.81
N ARG A 289 0.40 12.10 21.13
CA ARG A 289 0.07 13.46 21.59
C ARG A 289 -0.86 14.16 20.61
N GLU A 290 -0.51 14.15 19.32
CA GLU A 290 -1.33 14.83 18.32
C GLU A 290 -2.73 14.19 18.19
N LEU A 291 -2.83 12.86 18.35
CA LEU A 291 -4.12 12.17 18.38
C LEU A 291 -4.93 12.52 19.64
N VAL A 292 -4.30 12.64 20.80
CA VAL A 292 -4.93 13.09 22.05
C VAL A 292 -5.48 14.50 21.89
N CYS A 293 -4.68 15.45 21.40
CA CYS A 293 -5.13 16.84 21.22
C CYS A 293 -6.32 16.93 20.26
N ARG A 294 -6.30 16.15 19.16
CA ARG A 294 -7.42 16.12 18.20
C ARG A 294 -8.68 15.45 18.75
N ALA A 295 -8.54 14.42 19.58
CA ALA A 295 -9.66 13.75 20.21
C ALA A 295 -10.25 14.60 21.34
N GLY A 296 -9.41 15.17 22.21
CA GLY A 296 -9.82 15.98 23.37
C GLY A 296 -10.56 17.27 22.98
N ALA A 297 -10.32 17.80 21.78
CA ALA A 297 -11.08 18.93 21.24
C ALA A 297 -12.59 18.66 21.05
N ARG A 298 -13.05 17.41 21.23
CA ARG A 298 -14.47 17.04 21.18
C ARG A 298 -14.88 16.30 22.45
N PRO A 299 -15.96 16.74 23.15
CA PRO A 299 -16.35 16.18 24.45
C PRO A 299 -16.81 14.72 24.35
N ASP A 300 -17.42 14.32 23.23
CA ASP A 300 -17.85 12.93 22.94
C ASP A 300 -16.67 11.93 22.84
N ARG A 301 -15.43 12.43 22.81
CA ARG A 301 -14.22 11.62 22.57
C ARG A 301 -13.20 11.71 23.67
N ARG A 302 -13.60 12.32 24.79
CA ARG A 302 -12.75 12.51 25.96
C ARG A 302 -12.20 11.19 26.49
N VAL A 303 -13.03 10.14 26.54
CA VAL A 303 -12.61 8.80 26.98
C VAL A 303 -11.48 8.25 26.10
N PHE A 304 -11.60 8.38 24.78
CA PHE A 304 -10.54 7.97 23.84
C PHE A 304 -9.25 8.78 24.06
N ALA A 305 -9.37 10.09 24.27
CA ALA A 305 -8.23 10.96 24.52
C ALA A 305 -7.51 10.64 25.84
N GLU A 306 -8.26 10.36 26.91
CA GLU A 306 -7.74 9.98 28.22
C GLU A 306 -6.99 8.64 28.15
N GLU A 307 -7.49 7.68 27.39
CA GLU A 307 -6.88 6.36 27.21
C GLU A 307 -5.59 6.42 26.38
N LEU A 308 -5.56 7.23 25.32
CA LEU A 308 -4.30 7.51 24.60
C LEU A 308 -3.29 8.24 25.50
N ASN A 309 -3.73 9.18 26.34
CA ASN A 309 -2.87 9.86 27.29
C ASN A 309 -2.32 8.90 28.37
N ALA A 310 -3.13 7.94 28.83
CA ALA A 310 -2.68 6.88 29.72
C ALA A 310 -1.58 6.04 29.06
N ALA A 311 -1.74 5.68 27.77
CA ALA A 311 -0.71 4.98 27.01
C ALA A 311 0.62 5.77 26.92
N ILE A 312 0.56 7.10 26.71
CA ILE A 312 1.74 7.97 26.77
C ILE A 312 2.42 7.87 28.14
N GLY A 313 1.65 7.91 29.22
CA GLY A 313 2.14 7.77 30.59
C GLY A 313 2.86 6.45 30.84
N ASP A 314 2.31 5.34 30.33
CA ASP A 314 2.89 4.00 30.46
C ASP A 314 4.21 3.87 29.69
N ILE A 315 4.24 4.35 28.44
CA ILE A 315 5.46 4.36 27.62
C ILE A 315 6.54 5.20 28.31
N TRP A 316 6.16 6.35 28.86
CA TRP A 316 7.07 7.24 29.57
C TRP A 316 7.68 6.59 30.82
N LYS A 317 6.84 5.93 31.62
CA LYS A 317 7.28 5.25 32.84
C LYS A 317 8.32 4.18 32.51
N GLU A 318 8.08 3.39 31.46
CA GLU A 318 9.03 2.38 31.00
C GLU A 318 10.31 3.00 30.45
N ALA A 319 10.21 4.01 29.58
CA ALA A 319 11.35 4.75 29.04
C ALA A 319 12.24 5.31 30.16
N SER A 320 11.66 5.98 31.16
CA SER A 320 12.39 6.57 32.28
C SER A 320 13.13 5.51 33.10
N ALA A 321 12.51 4.35 33.32
CA ALA A 321 13.16 3.25 34.03
C ALA A 321 14.38 2.72 33.25
N ARG A 322 14.25 2.55 31.92
CA ARG A 322 15.31 2.02 31.06
C ARG A 322 16.44 3.00 30.77
N PHE A 323 16.15 4.29 30.67
CA PHE A 323 17.15 5.32 30.35
C PHE A 323 17.85 5.91 31.58
N SER A 324 17.61 5.38 32.78
CA SER A 324 18.21 5.87 34.04
C SER A 324 19.73 5.68 34.12
N ASP A 325 20.33 4.89 33.23
CA ASP A 325 21.78 4.75 33.12
C ASP A 325 22.45 6.07 32.69
N THR A 326 23.53 6.43 33.40
CA THR A 326 24.29 7.69 33.24
C THR A 326 24.70 8.01 31.80
N ALA A 327 24.86 6.99 30.95
CA ALA A 327 25.16 7.15 29.52
C ALA A 327 24.06 7.89 28.72
N HIS A 328 22.83 7.91 29.22
CA HIS A 328 21.67 8.49 28.52
C HIS A 328 21.10 9.74 29.22
N ALA A 329 21.69 10.20 30.32
CA ALA A 329 21.15 11.30 31.14
C ALA A 329 20.85 12.58 30.35
N ALA A 330 21.75 12.98 29.43
CA ALA A 330 21.55 14.17 28.60
C ALA A 330 20.36 14.03 27.63
N ARG A 331 20.18 12.84 27.05
CA ARG A 331 19.05 12.56 26.14
C ARG A 331 17.74 12.37 26.90
N LEU A 332 17.81 11.83 28.11
CA LEU A 332 16.66 11.73 29.01
C LEU A 332 16.16 13.14 29.39
N ALA A 333 17.05 14.09 29.68
CA ALA A 333 16.65 15.47 29.98
C ALA A 333 15.95 16.17 28.79
N GLU A 334 16.41 15.93 27.55
CA GLU A 334 15.72 16.43 26.35
C GLU A 334 14.32 15.81 26.22
N LEU A 335 14.22 14.50 26.44
CA LEU A 335 12.95 13.78 26.38
C LEU A 335 11.98 14.26 27.49
N GLU A 336 12.46 14.45 28.73
CA GLU A 336 11.70 15.03 29.85
C GLU A 336 11.16 16.43 29.52
N THR A 337 11.97 17.27 28.88
CA THR A 337 11.57 18.61 28.44
C THR A 337 10.46 18.53 27.40
N SER A 338 10.61 17.65 26.40
CA SER A 338 9.56 17.41 25.38
C SER A 338 8.26 16.90 26.02
N MET A 339 8.38 16.04 27.04
CA MET A 339 7.24 15.41 27.71
C MET A 339 6.51 16.34 28.67
N SER A 340 7.21 17.19 29.41
CA SER A 340 6.59 18.21 30.24
C SER A 340 5.78 19.19 29.39
N SER A 341 6.32 19.61 28.24
CA SER A 341 5.58 20.41 27.26
C SER A 341 4.35 19.67 26.73
N CYS A 342 4.47 18.39 26.39
CA CYS A 342 3.37 17.54 25.94
C CYS A 342 2.25 17.43 26.99
N ARG A 343 2.61 17.21 28.27
CA ARG A 343 1.63 17.10 29.36
C ARG A 343 0.83 18.38 29.58
N VAL A 344 1.49 19.53 29.56
CA VAL A 344 0.83 20.84 29.73
C VAL A 344 -0.15 21.10 28.58
N GLU A 345 0.24 20.77 27.35
CA GLU A 345 -0.62 20.88 26.18
C GLU A 345 -1.84 19.96 26.31
N ILE A 346 -1.64 18.69 26.63
CA ILE A 346 -2.74 17.71 26.78
C ILE A 346 -3.68 18.09 27.92
N SER A 347 -3.16 18.50 29.09
CA SER A 347 -4.02 18.90 30.21
C SER A 347 -4.87 20.12 29.84
N SER A 348 -4.30 21.09 29.12
CA SER A 348 -5.05 22.27 28.69
C SER A 348 -6.22 21.95 27.76
N VAL A 349 -6.10 20.89 26.95
CA VAL A 349 -7.15 20.42 26.03
C VAL A 349 -8.19 19.56 26.74
N LEU A 350 -7.80 18.79 27.76
CA LEU A 350 -8.73 17.95 28.52
C LEU A 350 -9.53 18.73 29.56
N ASP A 351 -9.02 19.86 30.04
CA ASP A 351 -9.68 20.72 31.03
C ASP A 351 -10.67 21.73 30.40
N SER A 352 -10.57 21.99 29.09
CA SER A 352 -11.45 22.90 28.33
C SER A 352 -12.77 22.27 27.92
#